data_AF-A0A9E5TU32-F1
#
_entry.id   AF-A0A9E5TU32-F1
#
_cell.length_a   1.000
_cell.length_b   1.000
_cell.length_c   1.000
_cell.angle_alpha   90.00
_cell.angle_beta   90.00
_cell.angle_gamma   90.00
#
_symmetry.space_group_name_H-M   'P 1'
#
loop_
_entity.id
_entity.type
_entity.pdbx_description
1 polymer ?
#
loop_
_entity_poly.entity_id
_entity_poly.type
_entity_poly.pdbx_seq_one_letter_code
_entity_poly.pdbx_strand_id
1 'polypeptide(L)' 'MIRKALTKLEFLMVIDVVWSPDCQYANVILPACTFLERDEHRVNVYQNLACITLRQKVIDPIHGLP' A
#
# COMPACT_ATOMS: atom_id res chain seq x y z
N MET A 1 -7.43 14.94 -15.91
CA MET A 1 -7.47 15.94 -14.81
C MET A 1 -6.44 15.61 -13.73
N ILE A 2 -6.45 14.37 -13.19
CA ILE A 2 -5.55 13.92 -12.11
C ILE A 2 -4.05 13.99 -12.47
N ARG A 3 -3.63 13.49 -13.65
CA ARG A 3 -2.22 13.56 -14.09
C ARG A 3 -1.61 14.97 -14.03
N LYS A 4 -2.37 15.98 -14.49
CA LYS A 4 -1.93 17.39 -14.46
C LYS A 4 -1.83 17.96 -13.04
N ALA A 5 -2.59 17.41 -12.09
CA ALA A 5 -2.51 17.80 -10.69
C ALA A 5 -1.28 17.17 -10.02
N LEU A 6 -1.02 15.88 -10.28
CA LEU A 6 0.15 15.17 -9.73
C LEU A 6 1.47 15.83 -10.13
N THR A 7 1.60 16.29 -11.38
CA THR A 7 2.80 16.99 -11.87
C THR A 7 3.00 18.39 -11.28
N LYS A 8 2.00 18.96 -10.60
CA LYS A 8 2.07 20.29 -9.99
C LYS A 8 2.42 20.26 -8.51
N LEU A 9 2.46 19.07 -7.90
CA LEU A 9 2.85 18.93 -6.50
C LEU A 9 4.35 19.21 -6.39
N GLU A 10 4.75 19.96 -5.36
CA GLU A 10 6.16 20.16 -5.03
C GLU A 10 6.84 18.84 -4.63
N PHE A 11 6.07 17.98 -3.95
CA PHE A 11 6.53 16.67 -3.52
C PHE A 11 5.39 15.64 -3.56
N LEU A 12 5.67 14.49 -4.16
CA LEU A 12 4.80 13.32 -4.20
C LEU A 12 5.57 12.08 -3.75
N MET A 13 5.04 11.41 -2.73
CA MET A 13 5.48 10.08 -2.30
C MET A 13 4.43 9.06 -2.69
N VAL A 14 4.87 7.95 -3.28
CA VAL A 14 4.01 6.80 -3.60
C VAL A 14 4.45 5.61 -2.76
N ILE A 15 3.49 4.98 -2.08
CA ILE A 15 3.69 3.78 -1.29
C ILE A 15 2.92 2.66 -1.98
N ASP A 16 3.63 1.72 -2.58
CA ASP A 16 3.02 0.66 -3.38
C ASP A 16 3.82 -0.64 -3.32
N VAL A 17 3.12 -1.75 -3.49
CA VAL A 17 3.71 -3.09 -3.58
C VAL A 17 4.29 -3.33 -4.97
N VAL A 18 3.71 -2.71 -6.00
CA VAL A 18 4.12 -2.84 -7.40
C VAL A 18 4.41 -1.48 -8.02
N TRP A 19 5.08 -1.47 -9.17
CA TRP A 19 5.31 -0.24 -9.91
C TRP A 19 4.04 0.21 -10.65
N SER A 20 3.17 0.95 -9.97
CA SER A 20 1.93 1.47 -10.57
C SER A 20 2.19 2.65 -11.52
N PRO A 21 1.26 2.97 -12.44
CA PRO A 21 1.42 4.11 -13.35
C PRO A 21 1.58 5.47 -12.65
N ASP A 22 1.20 5.58 -11.37
CA ASP A 22 1.31 6.82 -10.61
C ASP A 22 2.73 7.04 -10.08
N CYS A 23 3.54 5.97 -9.96
CA CYS A 23 4.95 6.03 -9.58
C CYS A 23 5.78 6.92 -10.52
N GLN A 24 5.40 7.06 -11.79
CA GLN A 24 6.11 7.90 -12.76
C GLN A 24 6.10 9.40 -12.41
N TYR A 25 5.19 9.82 -11.53
CA TYR A 25 5.08 11.21 -11.08
C TYR A 25 5.72 11.44 -9.70
N ALA A 26 6.17 10.38 -9.02
CA ALA A 26 6.64 10.43 -7.65
C ALA A 26 8.09 10.93 -7.56
N ASN A 27 8.38 11.71 -6.52
CA ASN A 27 9.74 12.06 -6.15
C ASN A 27 10.41 10.91 -5.38
N VAL A 28 9.63 10.19 -4.56
CA VAL A 28 10.08 9.06 -3.76
C VAL A 28 9.04 7.95 -3.85
N ILE A 29 9.51 6.72 -4.03
CA ILE A 29 8.70 5.52 -3.99
C ILE A 29 9.14 4.70 -2.78
N LEU A 30 8.22 4.39 -1.88
CA LEU A 30 8.47 3.49 -0.75
C LEU A 30 7.83 2.13 -1.06
N PRO A 31 8.61 1.04 -1.06
CA PRO A 31 8.07 -0.29 -1.30
C PRO A 31 7.19 -0.71 -0.12
N ALA A 32 5.95 -1.08 -0.40
CA ALA A 32 5.01 -1.57 0.60
C ALA A 32 5.11 -3.09 0.75
N CYS A 33 4.97 -3.58 1.98
CA CYS A 33 4.83 -5.02 2.22
C CYS A 33 3.50 -5.54 1.66
N THR A 34 3.54 -6.72 1.05
CA THR A 34 2.36 -7.48 0.65
C THR A 34 1.52 -7.86 1.87
N PHE A 35 0.33 -8.39 1.63
CA PHE A 35 -0.54 -8.84 2.69
C PHE A 35 0.03 -10.03 3.49
N LEU A 36 0.92 -10.82 2.89
CA LEU A 36 1.54 -11.98 3.54
C LEU A 36 2.70 -11.60 4.46
N GLU A 37 3.23 -10.39 4.31
CA GLU A 37 4.45 -9.92 4.98
C GLU A 37 4.14 -9.00 6.18
N ARG A 38 2.86 -8.71 6.45
CA ARG A 38 2.45 -7.74 7.50
C ARG A 38 1.23 -8.17 8.29
N ASP A 39 1.25 -7.83 9.57
CA ASP A 39 0.08 -7.90 10.44
C ASP A 39 -0.88 -6.75 10.12
N GLU A 40 -2.17 -7.02 10.07
CA GLU A 40 -3.20 -6.02 9.78
C GLU A 40 -4.52 -6.40 10.43
N HIS A 41 -5.20 -5.44 11.06
CA HIS A 41 -6.58 -5.58 11.47
C HIS A 41 -7.51 -5.01 10.40
N ARG A 42 -8.63 -5.67 10.13
CA ARG A 42 -9.63 -5.22 9.15
C ARG A 42 -11.03 -5.40 9.68
N VAL A 43 -11.86 -4.39 9.45
CA VAL A 43 -13.31 -4.51 9.57
C VAL A 43 -13.82 -5.14 8.27
N ASN A 44 -14.50 -6.26 8.39
CA ASN A 44 -15.03 -7.03 7.27
C ASN A 44 -16.52 -7.29 7.46
N VAL A 45 -17.18 -7.69 6.37
CA VAL A 45 -18.55 -8.20 6.41
C VAL A 45 -18.52 -9.65 5.94
N TYR A 46 -18.96 -10.56 6.80
CA TYR A 46 -19.07 -11.98 6.50
C TYR A 46 -20.52 -12.40 6.68
N GLN A 47 -21.15 -12.92 5.62
CA GLN A 47 -22.57 -13.31 5.64
C GLN A 47 -23.50 -12.20 6.17
N ASN A 48 -23.29 -10.96 5.73
CA ASN A 48 -24.03 -9.76 6.17
C ASN A 48 -23.85 -9.38 7.67
N LEU A 49 -22.86 -9.95 8.36
CA LEU A 49 -22.51 -9.57 9.73
C LEU A 49 -21.16 -8.84 9.74
N ALA A 50 -21.11 -7.69 10.42
CA ALA A 50 -19.86 -6.96 10.62
C ALA A 50 -18.98 -7.71 11.61
N CYS A 51 -17.71 -7.93 11.26
CA CYS A 51 -16.73 -8.57 12.11
C CYS A 51 -15.37 -7.85 12.04
N ILE A 52 -14.61 -7.93 13.13
CA ILE A 52 -13.20 -7.53 13.15
C ILE A 52 -12.39 -8.79 12.88
N THR A 53 -11.48 -8.70 11.91
CA THR A 53 -10.59 -9.79 11.52
C THR A 53 -9.15 -9.35 11.68
N LEU A 54 -8.30 -10.30 12.06
CA LEU A 54 -6.86 -10.12 12.10
C LEU A 54 -6.24 -10.93 10.98
N ARG A 55 -5.41 -10.30 10.16
CA ARG A 55 -4.49 -10.99 9.28
C ARG A 55 -3.10 -10.90 9.87
N GLN A 56 -2.50 -12.04 10.14
CA GLN A 56 -1.12 -12.12 10.63
C GLN A 56 -0.17 -12.36 9.45
N LYS A 57 1.06 -11.86 9.58
CA LYS A 57 2.13 -12.15 8.63
C LYS A 57 2.42 -13.66 8.62
N VAL A 58 2.68 -14.18 7.44
CA VAL A 58 3.03 -15.58 7.19
C VAL A 58 4.52 -15.72 6.91
N ILE A 59 5.12 -14.67 6.35
CA ILE A 59 6.55 -14.56 6.07
C ILE A 59 7.06 -13.19 6.52
N ASP A 60 8.37 -13.08 6.72
CA ASP A 60 9.01 -11.77 6.91
C ASP A 60 9.14 -11.04 5.57
N PRO A 61 9.14 -9.68 5.57
CA PRO A 61 9.38 -8.90 4.36
C PRO A 61 10.68 -9.31 3.65
N ILE A 62 10.59 -9.62 2.35
CA ILE A 62 11.74 -10.13 1.58
C ILE A 62 12.61 -8.98 1.05
N HIS A 63 12.01 -7.82 0.80
CA HIS A 63 12.64 -6.63 0.24
C HIS A 63 12.33 -5.40 1.09
N GLY A 64 13.14 -4.35 0.96
CA GLY A 64 12.89 -3.08 1.63
C GLY A 64 14.16 -2.33 2.00
N LEU A 65 13.98 -1.25 2.74
CA LEU A 65 15.06 -0.56 3.42
C LEU A 65 15.45 -1.36 4.68
N PRO A 66 16.74 -1.37 5.06
CA PRO A 66 17.22 -2.06 6.26
C PRO A 66 16.59 -1.52 7.55
#